data_AF-A0AAW7WD25-F1
#
_entry.id   AF-A0AAW7WD25-F1
#
_cell.length_a   1.000
_cell.length_b   1.000
_cell.length_c   1.000
_cell.angle_alpha   90.00
_cell.angle_beta   90.00
_cell.angle_gamma   90.00
#
_symmetry.space_group_name_H-M   'P 1'
#
loop_
_entity.id
_entity.type
_entity.pdbx_description
1 polymer ?
#
loop_
_entity_poly.entity_id
_entity_poly.type
_entity_poly.pdbx_seq_one_letter_code
_entity_poly.pdbx_strand_id
1 'polypeptide(L)'
;MLAPVPPLPPLVCTIQTVESRWSGQPIPGIRQLEQQQFRVDRGENPGIQPKTVIDSRLTSLVERFSSSGVEQMEGDRMTYHWSYEASLGALKFNDSGVSSRPAQESHVAVSGDLVINPQKGFELSQQSRLTQSAGTQTLSSLFETAHGSCREQR
;
A
#
# COMPACT_ATOMS: atom_id res chain seq x y z
N MET A 1 -8.50 29.62 -30.75
CA MET A 1 -9.10 28.46 -30.06
C MET A 1 -7.98 27.46 -29.85
N LEU A 2 -7.51 27.28 -28.61
CA LEU A 2 -6.51 26.25 -28.30
C LEU A 2 -7.24 24.90 -28.33
N ALA A 3 -6.75 23.96 -29.14
CA ALA A 3 -7.28 22.60 -29.16
C ALA A 3 -7.12 21.97 -27.77
N PRO A 4 -8.10 21.19 -27.27
CA PRO A 4 -7.93 20.46 -26.03
C PRO A 4 -6.72 19.53 -26.16
N VAL A 5 -5.81 19.57 -25.18
CA VAL A 5 -4.72 18.60 -25.09
C VAL A 5 -5.35 17.21 -25.00
N PRO A 6 -4.96 16.24 -25.85
CA PRO A 6 -5.53 14.91 -25.80
C PRO A 6 -5.29 14.29 -24.41
N PRO A 7 -6.29 13.61 -23.83
CA PRO A 7 -6.13 12.97 -22.53
C PRO A 7 -5.01 11.92 -22.60
N LEU A 8 -4.15 11.91 -21.59
CA LEU A 8 -3.07 10.93 -21.51
C LEU A 8 -3.70 9.53 -21.37
N PRO A 9 -3.30 8.53 -22.18
CA PRO A 9 -3.86 7.19 -22.09
C PRO A 9 -3.58 6.60 -20.70
N PRO A 10 -4.45 5.77 -20.12
CA PRO A 10 -4.17 5.14 -18.83
C PRO A 10 -3.04 4.10 -18.97
N LEU A 11 -2.34 3.83 -17.87
CA LEU A 11 -1.35 2.77 -17.78
C LEU A 11 -1.97 1.54 -17.10
N VAL A 12 -1.75 0.35 -17.66
CA VAL A 12 -2.05 -0.91 -16.99
C VAL A 12 -0.73 -1.53 -16.54
N CYS A 13 -0.56 -1.64 -15.23
CA CYS A 13 0.61 -2.18 -14.56
C CYS A 13 0.33 -3.60 -14.05
N THR A 14 1.23 -4.53 -14.34
CA THR A 14 1.14 -5.94 -13.91
C THR A 14 2.24 -6.25 -12.93
N ILE A 15 1.88 -6.67 -11.72
CA ILE A 15 2.85 -7.13 -10.70
C ILE A 15 3.42 -8.47 -11.14
N GLN A 16 4.74 -8.51 -11.28
CA GLN A 16 5.49 -9.68 -11.73
C GLN A 16 6.18 -10.38 -10.56
N THR A 17 6.79 -9.61 -9.67
CA THR A 17 7.53 -10.13 -8.53
C THR A 17 7.11 -9.40 -7.26
N VAL A 18 7.05 -10.15 -6.16
CA VAL A 18 6.78 -9.62 -4.82
C VAL A 18 7.77 -10.25 -3.86
N GLU A 19 8.42 -9.42 -3.06
CA GLU A 19 9.20 -9.87 -1.91
C GLU A 19 8.50 -9.38 -0.65
N SER A 20 8.19 -10.30 0.26
CA SER A 20 7.56 -9.99 1.55
C SER A 20 8.48 -10.46 2.68
N ARG A 21 8.86 -9.53 3.56
CA ARG A 21 9.75 -9.79 4.71
C ARG A 21 8.98 -9.51 6.00
N TRP A 22 8.69 -10.57 6.73
CA TRP A 22 8.04 -10.51 8.03
C TRP A 22 9.07 -10.46 9.15
N SER A 23 8.77 -9.66 10.17
CA SER A 23 9.43 -9.71 11.48
C SER A 23 8.36 -9.89 12.55
N GLY A 24 8.42 -11.00 13.29
CA GLY A 24 7.38 -11.38 14.26
C GLY A 24 6.29 -12.27 13.65
N GLN A 25 5.10 -12.28 14.26
CA GLN A 25 3.97 -13.09 13.78
C GLN A 25 3.27 -12.41 12.59
N PRO A 26 2.85 -13.13 11.55
CA PRO A 26 2.09 -12.56 10.43
C PRO A 26 0.86 -11.78 10.93
N ILE A 27 0.65 -10.58 10.41
CA ILE A 27 -0.53 -9.78 10.73
C ILE A 27 -1.71 -10.34 9.93
N PRO A 28 -2.79 -10.81 10.58
CA PRO A 28 -3.96 -11.34 9.89
C PRO A 28 -4.56 -10.29 8.95
N GLY A 29 -4.87 -10.67 7.72
CA GLY A 29 -5.55 -9.79 6.75
C GLY A 29 -4.64 -8.96 5.85
N ILE A 30 -3.31 -9.01 6.04
CA ILE A 30 -2.36 -8.44 5.07
C ILE A 30 -2.12 -9.44 3.93
N ARG A 31 -2.27 -8.97 2.68
CA ARG A 31 -2.40 -9.82 1.48
C ARG A 31 -1.05 -10.21 0.86
N GLN A 32 -1.14 -11.13 -0.11
CA GLN A 32 -0.15 -11.42 -1.14
C GLN A 32 -0.44 -10.57 -2.39
N LEU A 33 0.57 -9.84 -2.90
CA LEU A 33 0.46 -8.91 -4.04
C LEU A 33 0.63 -9.56 -5.42
N GLU A 34 1.07 -10.82 -5.46
CA GLU A 34 1.55 -11.47 -6.68
C GLU A 34 0.44 -11.60 -7.74
N GLN A 35 0.80 -11.38 -9.01
CA GLN A 35 -0.05 -11.52 -10.19
C GLN A 35 -1.24 -10.54 -10.29
N GLN A 36 -1.32 -9.54 -9.43
CA GLN A 36 -2.35 -8.51 -9.53
C GLN A 36 -2.02 -7.47 -10.59
N GLN A 37 -3.05 -6.96 -11.25
CA GLN A 37 -2.96 -5.84 -12.18
C GLN A 37 -3.65 -4.61 -11.60
N PHE A 38 -3.12 -3.44 -11.92
CA PHE A 38 -3.74 -2.17 -11.58
C PHE A 38 -3.61 -1.18 -12.73
N ARG A 39 -4.64 -0.38 -12.88
CA ARG A 39 -4.74 0.73 -13.81
C ARG A 39 -4.34 2.02 -13.11
N VAL A 40 -3.63 2.87 -13.83
CA VAL A 40 -3.26 4.21 -13.40
C VAL A 40 -3.81 5.20 -14.42
N ASP A 41 -4.78 5.99 -13.99
CA ASP A 41 -5.33 7.10 -14.75
C ASP A 41 -4.36 8.28 -14.67
N ARG A 42 -4.02 8.84 -15.83
CA ARG A 42 -3.11 9.99 -16.00
C ARG A 42 -3.92 11.23 -16.41
N GLY A 43 -3.43 12.43 -16.09
CA GLY A 43 -4.05 13.70 -16.50
C GLY A 43 -4.56 14.52 -15.32
N GLU A 44 -5.64 15.29 -15.54
CA GLU A 44 -6.18 16.25 -14.54
C GLU A 44 -6.68 15.59 -13.24
N ASN A 45 -7.10 14.32 -13.29
CA ASN A 45 -7.54 13.56 -12.12
C ASN A 45 -6.78 12.23 -12.05
N PRO A 46 -5.50 12.26 -11.63
CA PRO A 46 -4.70 11.05 -11.60
C PRO A 46 -5.19 10.11 -10.48
N GLY A 47 -5.18 8.80 -10.75
CA GLY A 47 -5.75 7.83 -9.82
C GLY A 47 -5.29 6.39 -10.10
N ILE A 48 -5.43 5.52 -9.09
CA ILE A 48 -5.05 4.10 -9.17
C ILE A 48 -6.28 3.23 -8.93
N GLN A 49 -6.47 2.22 -9.78
CA GLN A 49 -7.59 1.29 -9.71
C GLN A 49 -7.15 -0.18 -9.90
N PRO A 50 -7.61 -1.14 -9.09
CA PRO A 50 -8.39 -0.90 -7.88
C PRO A 50 -7.52 -0.23 -6.81
N LYS A 51 -8.10 0.69 -6.04
CA LYS A 51 -7.37 1.32 -4.92
C LYS A 51 -6.85 0.28 -3.94
N THR A 52 -7.44 -0.91 -3.87
CA THR A 52 -6.93 -2.02 -3.06
C THR A 52 -5.45 -2.35 -3.30
N VAL A 53 -4.87 -2.00 -4.46
CA VAL A 53 -3.43 -2.13 -4.76
C VAL A 53 -2.54 -1.28 -3.86
N ILE A 54 -3.04 -0.15 -3.39
CA ILE A 54 -2.36 0.77 -2.48
C ILE A 54 -3.02 0.77 -1.09
N ASP A 55 -4.31 0.49 -1.03
CA ASP A 55 -5.10 0.66 0.18
C ASP A 55 -4.86 -0.46 1.20
N SER A 56 -4.40 -1.65 0.80
CA SER A 56 -4.38 -2.86 1.65
C SER A 56 -5.77 -3.15 2.29
N ARG A 57 -6.15 -4.42 2.44
CA ARG A 57 -7.52 -4.78 2.87
C ARG A 57 -7.89 -4.27 4.28
N LEU A 58 -6.94 -3.71 5.01
CA LEU A 58 -7.15 -3.06 6.30
C LEU A 58 -8.01 -1.80 6.20
N THR A 59 -8.19 -1.22 5.00
CA THR A 59 -9.02 -0.01 4.78
C THR A 59 -10.48 -0.13 5.21
N SER A 60 -11.09 -1.32 5.23
CA SER A 60 -12.43 -1.48 5.82
C SER A 60 -12.46 -1.28 7.34
N LEU A 61 -11.29 -1.25 7.99
CA LEU A 61 -11.07 -1.02 9.42
C LEU A 61 -10.37 0.34 9.69
N VAL A 62 -10.14 1.15 8.65
CA VAL A 62 -9.40 2.41 8.75
C VAL A 62 -10.33 3.55 9.10
N GLU A 63 -10.15 4.11 10.30
CA GLU A 63 -10.79 5.36 10.70
C GLU A 63 -10.07 6.59 10.11
N ARG A 64 -8.78 6.48 9.73
CA ARG A 64 -7.94 7.61 9.28
C ARG A 64 -7.03 7.23 8.12
N PHE A 65 -7.56 7.27 6.91
CA PHE A 65 -6.78 7.11 5.68
C PHE A 65 -6.19 8.46 5.24
N SER A 66 -4.87 8.52 5.01
CA SER A 66 -4.16 9.71 4.53
C SER A 66 -3.29 9.39 3.31
N SER A 67 -3.77 9.71 2.11
CA SER A 67 -2.94 9.65 0.91
C SER A 67 -2.47 11.04 0.50
N SER A 68 -1.20 11.19 0.11
CA SER A 68 -0.72 12.45 -0.47
C SER A 68 -1.29 12.69 -1.89
N GLY A 69 -1.89 11.66 -2.50
CA GLY A 69 -2.36 11.70 -3.89
C GLY A 69 -1.25 11.32 -4.87
N VAL A 70 -1.55 11.39 -6.17
CA VAL A 70 -0.55 11.13 -7.22
C VAL A 70 0.22 12.42 -7.49
N GLU A 71 1.52 12.39 -7.24
CA GLU A 71 2.44 13.47 -7.63
C GLU A 71 3.07 13.10 -8.97
N GLN A 72 2.77 13.89 -10.01
CA GLN A 72 3.41 13.74 -11.33
C GLN A 72 4.68 14.59 -11.35
N MET A 73 5.84 13.96 -11.55
CA MET A 73 7.13 14.62 -11.65
C MET A 73 7.56 14.78 -13.11
N GLU A 74 8.52 15.69 -13.33
CA GLU A 74 9.15 15.95 -14.62
C GLU A 74 9.67 14.65 -15.29
N GLY A 75 9.36 14.44 -16.57
CA GLY A 75 9.79 13.26 -17.32
C GLY A 75 8.84 12.04 -17.27
N ASP A 76 7.54 12.26 -17.04
CA ASP A 76 6.47 11.24 -17.02
C ASP A 76 6.63 10.19 -15.90
N ARG A 77 7.47 10.48 -14.90
CA ARG A 77 7.57 9.70 -13.66
C ARG A 77 6.43 10.07 -12.73
N MET A 78 5.67 9.09 -12.29
CA MET A 78 4.61 9.29 -11.31
C MET A 78 4.98 8.65 -9.99
N THR A 79 4.75 9.38 -8.91
CA THR A 79 4.93 8.87 -7.55
C THR A 79 3.60 8.96 -6.82
N TYR A 80 3.27 7.91 -6.08
CA TYR A 80 2.09 7.87 -5.24
C TYR A 80 2.49 7.46 -3.83
N HIS A 81 2.16 8.27 -2.84
CA HIS A 81 2.44 7.98 -1.44
C HIS A 81 1.13 7.83 -0.67
N TRP A 82 1.10 6.84 0.22
CA TRP A 82 -0.02 6.64 1.13
C TRP A 82 0.46 6.29 2.53
N SER A 83 -0.35 6.67 3.50
CA SER A 83 -0.19 6.26 4.88
C SER A 83 -1.54 6.19 5.58
N TYR A 84 -1.75 5.22 6.44
CA TYR A 84 -2.96 5.17 7.24
C TYR A 84 -2.74 4.36 8.51
N GLU A 85 -3.64 4.55 9.45
CA GLU A 85 -3.70 3.77 10.67
C GLU A 85 -5.08 3.12 10.79
N ALA A 86 -5.09 1.83 11.14
CA ALA A 86 -6.31 1.05 11.35
C ALA A 86 -6.28 0.40 12.74
N SER A 87 -7.38 0.49 13.47
CA SER A 87 -7.58 -0.28 14.69
C SER A 87 -8.01 -1.70 14.32
N LEU A 88 -7.25 -2.70 14.76
CA LEU A 88 -7.57 -4.12 14.56
C LEU A 88 -8.34 -4.72 15.74
N GLY A 89 -8.70 -3.88 16.72
CA GLY A 89 -9.30 -4.31 17.97
C GLY A 89 -8.32 -5.16 18.79
N ALA A 90 -8.88 -5.98 19.69
CA ALA A 90 -8.08 -6.75 20.62
C ALA A 90 -7.56 -8.05 19.97
N LEU A 91 -6.30 -8.04 19.53
CA LEU A 91 -5.65 -9.23 18.97
C LEU A 91 -4.96 -10.04 20.08
N LYS A 92 -5.21 -11.35 20.11
CA LYS A 92 -4.48 -12.28 20.99
C LYS A 92 -3.20 -12.74 20.30
N PHE A 93 -2.08 -12.12 20.64
CA PHE A 93 -0.77 -12.69 20.34
C PHE A 93 -0.49 -13.76 21.39
N ASN A 94 -0.23 -14.99 20.95
CA ASN A 94 0.21 -16.07 21.84
C ASN A 94 1.63 -15.73 22.32
N ASP A 95 1.73 -14.90 23.35
CA ASP A 95 2.98 -14.70 24.07
C ASP A 95 3.19 -15.95 24.94
N SER A 96 4.29 -16.64 24.68
CA SER A 96 4.67 -17.87 25.36
C SER A 96 4.92 -17.59 26.83
N GLY A 97 3.93 -17.90 27.67
CA GLY A 97 4.10 -18.06 29.11
C GLY A 97 3.93 -16.77 29.93
N VAL A 98 2.95 -16.82 30.83
CA VAL A 98 2.79 -15.92 31.99
C VAL A 98 2.34 -14.49 31.67
N SER A 99 1.04 -14.32 31.44
CA SER A 99 0.16 -13.47 32.26
C SER A 99 -1.12 -13.16 31.48
N SER A 100 -2.25 -13.23 32.16
CA SER A 100 -3.56 -12.75 31.70
C SER A 100 -3.54 -11.23 31.57
N ARG A 101 -2.83 -10.69 30.57
CA ARG A 101 -2.98 -9.27 30.21
C ARG A 101 -4.33 -9.09 29.52
N PRO A 102 -5.12 -8.05 29.89
CA PRO A 102 -6.37 -7.75 29.20
C PRO A 102 -6.06 -7.58 27.71
N ALA A 103 -6.97 -8.05 26.85
CA ALA A 103 -6.78 -8.00 25.41
C ALA A 103 -6.60 -6.52 25.00
N GLN A 104 -5.36 -6.15 24.69
CA GLN A 104 -5.01 -4.78 24.38
C GLN A 104 -5.42 -4.49 22.94
N GLU A 105 -6.01 -3.31 22.74
CA GLU A 105 -6.29 -2.83 21.41
C GLU A 105 -4.97 -2.76 20.62
N SER A 106 -5.05 -3.18 19.36
CA SER A 106 -3.93 -3.27 18.46
C SER A 106 -4.18 -2.35 17.28
N HIS A 107 -3.16 -1.60 16.89
CA HIS A 107 -3.21 -0.70 15.74
C HIS A 107 -2.20 -1.15 14.70
N VAL A 108 -2.56 -1.00 13.44
CA VAL A 108 -1.64 -1.20 12.32
C VAL A 108 -1.44 0.13 11.60
N ALA A 109 -0.19 0.57 11.57
CA ALA A 109 0.24 1.69 10.74
C ALA A 109 0.78 1.12 9.43
N VAL A 110 0.24 1.60 8.30
CA VAL A 110 0.68 1.22 6.96
C VAL A 110 1.17 2.47 6.26
N SER A 111 2.30 2.37 5.56
CA SER A 111 2.82 3.41 4.68
C SER A 111 3.41 2.78 3.44
N GLY A 112 3.31 3.45 2.30
CA GLY A 112 3.94 2.95 1.09
C GLY A 112 4.09 3.99 0.01
N ASP A 113 4.89 3.60 -0.96
CA ASP A 113 5.33 4.38 -2.10
C ASP A 113 5.15 3.54 -3.36
N LEU A 114 4.60 4.14 -4.41
CA LEU A 114 4.53 3.56 -5.74
C LEU A 114 5.19 4.53 -6.71
N VAL A 115 6.29 4.11 -7.32
CA VAL A 115 7.01 4.86 -8.33
C VAL A 115 6.79 4.18 -9.67
N ILE A 116 6.22 4.90 -10.63
CA ILE A 116 5.97 4.43 -11.99
C ILE A 116 6.88 5.18 -12.93
N ASN A 117 7.65 4.41 -13.70
CA ASN A 117 8.42 4.87 -14.83
C ASN A 117 7.90 4.16 -16.09
N PRO A 118 7.22 4.86 -17.02
CA PRO A 118 6.63 4.23 -18.20
C PRO A 118 7.59 3.38 -19.05
N GLN A 119 8.90 3.68 -19.01
CA GLN A 119 9.93 2.93 -19.75
C GLN A 119 10.53 1.77 -18.97
N LYS A 120 10.56 1.85 -17.63
CA LYS A 120 11.25 0.89 -16.75
C LYS A 120 10.30 0.00 -15.94
N GLY A 121 9.00 0.29 -15.97
CA GLY A 121 8.00 -0.39 -15.17
C GLY A 121 7.64 0.38 -13.89
N PHE A 122 7.31 -0.34 -12.83
CA PHE A 122 7.02 0.29 -11.54
C PHE A 122 7.71 -0.44 -10.39
N GLU A 123 7.87 0.28 -9.31
CA GLU A 123 8.32 -0.21 -8.02
C GLU A 123 7.30 0.23 -6.96
N LEU A 124 6.80 -0.73 -6.20
CA LEU A 124 5.91 -0.52 -5.07
C LEU A 124 6.67 -0.97 -3.82
N SER A 125 6.76 -0.10 -2.83
CA SER A 125 7.31 -0.41 -1.51
C SER A 125 6.22 -0.13 -0.48
N GLN A 126 5.99 -1.07 0.43
CA GLN A 126 5.02 -0.92 1.50
C GLN A 126 5.60 -1.43 2.81
N GLN A 127 5.37 -0.68 3.88
CA GLN A 127 5.65 -1.10 5.24
C GLN A 127 4.37 -1.12 6.06
N SER A 128 4.14 -2.22 6.77
CA SER A 128 3.11 -2.32 7.80
C SER A 128 3.75 -2.58 9.15
N ARG A 129 3.29 -1.90 10.19
CA ARG A 129 3.75 -2.08 11.57
C ARG A 129 2.56 -2.22 12.48
N LEU A 130 2.57 -3.28 13.27
CA LEU A 130 1.56 -3.56 14.27
C LEU A 130 2.09 -3.18 15.65
N THR A 131 1.31 -2.39 16.38
CA THR A 131 1.56 -1.95 17.75
C THR A 131 0.36 -2.25 18.65
N GLN A 132 0.57 -2.29 19.96
CA GLN A 132 -0.51 -2.31 20.96
C GLN A 132 -0.68 -0.92 21.56
N SER A 133 -1.92 -0.48 21.82
CA SER A 133 -2.26 0.89 22.25
C SER A 133 -1.56 1.35 23.54
N ALA A 134 -1.06 0.41 24.36
CA ALA A 134 -0.34 0.71 25.60
C ALA A 134 1.20 0.77 25.44
N GLY A 135 1.75 0.61 24.24
CA GLY A 135 3.20 0.60 24.02
C GLY A 135 3.65 1.13 22.66
N THR A 136 4.90 1.59 22.58
CA THR A 136 5.58 1.92 21.33
C THR A 136 6.23 0.69 20.67
N GLN A 137 6.10 -0.48 21.30
CA GLN A 137 6.73 -1.71 20.84
C GLN A 137 6.02 -2.25 19.61
N THR A 138 6.79 -2.43 18.53
CA THR A 138 6.31 -3.13 17.34
C THR A 138 6.24 -4.62 17.62
N LEU A 139 5.05 -5.20 17.52
CA LEU A 139 4.82 -6.64 17.72
C LEU A 139 5.12 -7.43 16.46
N SER A 140 4.75 -6.85 15.33
CA SER A 140 5.01 -7.42 14.02
C SER A 140 5.20 -6.32 13.00
N SER A 141 6.05 -6.58 12.03
CA SER A 141 6.19 -5.73 10.85
C SER A 141 6.27 -6.56 9.58
N LEU A 142 5.76 -5.95 8.52
CA LEU A 142 5.88 -6.45 7.16
C LEU A 142 6.53 -5.36 6.32
N PHE A 143 7.53 -5.76 5.56
CA PHE A 143 8.07 -4.96 4.47
C PHE A 143 7.83 -5.71 3.16
N GLU A 144 7.15 -5.07 2.21
CA GLU A 144 6.87 -5.63 0.89
C GLU A 144 7.44 -4.74 -0.20
N THR A 145 8.10 -5.35 -1.17
CA THR A 145 8.49 -4.71 -2.42
C THR A 145 7.91 -5.48 -3.59
N ALA A 146 7.22 -4.80 -4.47
CA ALA A 146 6.67 -5.38 -5.69
C ALA A 146 7.17 -4.63 -6.92
N HIS A 147 7.51 -5.39 -7.96
CA HIS A 147 7.97 -4.85 -9.23
C HIS A 147 7.15 -5.41 -10.39
N GLY A 148 7.13 -4.66 -11.48
CA GLY A 148 6.49 -5.12 -12.69
C GLY A 148 6.55 -4.11 -13.81
N SER A 149 5.79 -4.38 -14.87
CA SER A 149 5.76 -3.55 -16.07
C SER A 149 4.43 -2.83 -16.22
N CYS A 150 4.47 -1.60 -16.71
CA CYS A 150 3.29 -0.83 -17.11
C CYS A 150 3.23 -0.73 -18.64
N ARG A 151 2.02 -0.79 -19.20
CA ARG A 151 1.77 -0.59 -20.63
C ARG A 151 0.66 0.43 -20.81
N GLU A 152 0.81 1.31 -21.79
CA GLU A 152 -0.26 2.21 -22.19
C GLU A 152 -1.41 1.42 -22.78
N GLN A 153 -2.62 1.70 -22.31
CA GLN A 153 -3.82 1.18 -22.92
C GLN A 153 -4.24 2.16 -24.02
N ARG A 154 -4.00 1.77 -25.28
CA ARG A 154 -4.44 2.48 -26.48
C ARG A 154 -5.84 2.05 -26.90
#